data_AF-A0A0S8K8T8-F1
#
_entry.id   AF-A0A0S8K8T8-F1
#
_cell.length_a   1.000
_cell.length_b   1.000
_cell.length_c   1.000
_cell.angle_alpha   90.00
_cell.angle_beta   90.00
_cell.angle_gamma   90.00
#
_symmetry.space_group_name_H-M   'P 1'
#
loop_
_entity.id
_entity.type
_entity.pdbx_description
1 polymer ?
#
loop_
_entity_poly.entity_id
_entity_poly.type
_entity_poly.pdbx_seq_one_letter_code
_entity_poly.pdbx_strand_id
1 'polypeptide(L)'
;MVEFVALALATWRLTSLLVWEDGPFEVFARLRHRLGVRYVEGSSQGYGTNWFAKGVVCPACASVWFGIAWAIAYLLYPPTWLVALPFALSAGAIIVERWNNG
;
A
#
# COMPACT_ATOMS: atom_id res chain seq x y z
N MET A 1 -4.45 -20.71 -6.41
CA MET A 1 -2.97 -20.46 -6.29
C MET A 1 -2.60 -19.09 -6.84
N VAL A 2 -3.02 -18.77 -8.08
CA VAL A 2 -2.81 -17.44 -8.68
C VAL A 2 -3.47 -16.33 -7.86
N GLU A 3 -4.62 -16.60 -7.22
CA GLU A 3 -5.32 -15.60 -6.41
C GLU A 3 -4.47 -15.10 -5.24
N PHE A 4 -3.80 -16.00 -4.51
CA PHE A 4 -2.95 -15.62 -3.37
C PHE A 4 -1.77 -14.76 -3.79
N VAL A 5 -1.16 -15.07 -4.94
CA VAL A 5 -0.05 -14.28 -5.50
C VAL A 5 -0.54 -12.89 -5.91
N ALA A 6 -1.72 -12.82 -6.55
CA ALA A 6 -2.33 -11.55 -6.95
C ALA A 6 -2.66 -10.68 -5.72
N LEU A 7 -3.26 -11.26 -4.67
CA LEU A 7 -3.57 -10.55 -3.43
C LEU A 7 -2.29 -10.08 -2.71
N ALA A 8 -1.23 -10.89 -2.68
CA ALA A 8 0.05 -10.50 -2.10
C ALA A 8 0.70 -9.33 -2.84
N LEU A 9 0.75 -9.39 -4.19
CA LEU A 9 1.27 -8.30 -5.02
C LEU A 9 0.42 -7.03 -4.91
N ALA A 10 -0.91 -7.17 -4.89
CA ALA A 10 -1.82 -6.05 -4.68
C ALA A 10 -1.64 -5.41 -3.30
N THR A 11 -1.42 -6.21 -2.25
CA THR A 11 -1.10 -5.73 -0.90
C THR A 11 0.16 -4.87 -0.93
N TRP A 12 1.22 -5.33 -1.58
CA TRP A 12 2.46 -4.56 -1.72
C TRP A 12 2.29 -3.27 -2.53
N ARG A 13 1.48 -3.30 -3.61
CA ARG A 13 1.21 -2.08 -4.39
C ARG A 13 0.43 -1.05 -3.59
N LEU A 14 -0.60 -1.47 -2.87
CA LEU A 14 -1.41 -0.56 -2.05
C LEU A 14 -0.61 0.04 -0.90
N THR A 15 0.29 -0.73 -0.28
CA THR A 15 1.15 -0.20 0.78
C THR A 15 2.20 0.75 0.22
N SER A 16 2.84 0.42 -0.90
CA SER A 16 3.79 1.33 -1.55
C SER A 16 3.13 2.64 -1.99
N LEU A 17 1.92 2.58 -2.57
CA LEU A 17 1.12 3.76 -2.86
C LEU A 17 0.83 4.57 -1.60
N LEU A 18 0.33 3.91 -0.55
CA LEU A 18 -0.04 4.61 0.68
C LEU A 18 1.16 5.20 1.39
N VAL A 19 2.35 4.61 1.34
CA VAL A 19 3.50 5.06 2.15
C VAL A 19 4.47 5.94 1.36
N TRP A 20 4.73 5.64 0.09
CA TRP A 20 5.80 6.26 -0.68
C TRP A 20 5.34 7.18 -1.82
N GLU A 21 4.11 7.05 -2.32
CA GLU A 21 3.64 7.87 -3.44
C GLU A 21 2.58 8.87 -3.01
N ASP A 22 2.71 10.15 -3.38
CA ASP A 22 1.69 11.15 -3.03
C ASP A 22 0.40 11.00 -3.85
N GLY A 23 0.49 10.31 -4.99
CA GLY A 23 -0.62 10.03 -5.89
C GLY A 23 -1.09 11.27 -6.67
N PRO A 24 -2.00 11.08 -7.63
CA PRO A 24 -2.59 12.19 -8.37
C PRO A 24 -3.32 13.14 -7.41
N PHE A 25 -3.13 14.44 -7.58
CA PHE A 25 -3.70 15.51 -6.72
C PHE A 25 -3.35 15.37 -5.23
N GLU A 26 -2.22 14.74 -4.89
CA GLU A 26 -1.76 14.58 -3.50
C GLU A 26 -2.77 13.82 -2.61
N VAL A 27 -3.60 12.96 -3.20
CA VAL A 27 -4.66 12.27 -2.47
C VAL A 27 -4.11 11.42 -1.34
N PHE A 28 -3.00 10.70 -1.56
CA PHE A 28 -2.37 9.89 -0.51
C PHE A 28 -1.67 10.76 0.52
N ALA A 29 -1.03 11.85 0.12
CA ALA A 29 -0.44 12.82 1.06
C ALA A 29 -1.51 13.42 1.98
N ARG A 30 -2.66 13.81 1.42
CA ARG A 30 -3.81 14.31 2.19
C ARG A 30 -4.40 13.25 3.11
N LEU A 31 -4.49 12.01 2.66
CA LEU A 31 -4.97 10.89 3.47
C LEU A 31 -4.02 10.63 4.65
N ARG A 32 -2.71 10.56 4.42
CA ARG A 32 -1.69 10.45 5.49
C ARG A 32 -1.80 11.60 6.49
N HIS A 33 -1.92 12.83 6.00
CA HIS A 33 -2.07 13.99 6.86
C HIS A 33 -3.35 13.94 7.69
N ARG A 34 -4.47 13.46 7.13
CA ARG A 34 -5.72 13.21 7.88
C ARG A 34 -5.59 12.11 8.91
N LEU A 35 -4.84 11.05 8.60
CA LEU A 35 -4.56 9.96 9.54
C LEU A 35 -3.62 10.37 10.69
N GLY A 36 -3.04 11.57 10.61
CA GLY A 36 -2.17 12.14 11.66
C GLY A 36 -0.68 11.93 11.40
N VAL A 37 -0.28 11.62 10.17
CA VAL A 37 1.12 11.68 9.76
C VAL A 37 1.51 13.16 9.60
N ARG A 38 2.62 13.55 10.21
CA ARG A 38 3.21 14.89 10.10
C ARG A 38 4.66 14.75 9.66
N TYR A 39 5.14 15.72 8.92
CA TYR A 39 6.52 15.78 8.45
C TYR A 39 7.24 16.88 9.23
N VAL A 40 8.49 16.64 9.62
CA VAL A 40 9.32 17.68 10.21
C VAL A 40 9.86 18.54 9.07
N GLU A 41 9.87 19.86 9.22
CA GLU A 41 10.49 20.75 8.24
C GLU A 41 11.95 20.34 7.98
N GLY A 42 12.27 20.07 6.71
CA GLY A 42 13.60 19.62 6.29
C GLY A 42 13.86 18.12 6.35
N SER A 43 12.91 17.29 6.78
CA SER A 43 13.04 15.82 6.73
C SER A 43 11.97 15.17 5.84
N SER A 44 12.39 14.18 5.06
CA SER A 44 11.47 13.33 4.28
C SER A 44 10.79 12.24 5.13
N GLN A 45 11.09 12.18 6.44
CA GLN A 45 10.54 11.17 7.34
C GLN A 45 9.32 11.71 8.08
N GLY A 46 8.14 11.22 7.71
CA GLY A 46 6.90 11.49 8.42
C GLY A 46 6.85 10.72 9.74
N TYR A 47 6.43 11.37 10.83
CA TYR A 47 6.15 10.72 12.11
C TYR A 47 4.64 10.65 12.36
N GLY A 48 4.21 9.55 12.97
CA GLY A 48 2.82 9.33 13.32
C GLY A 48 2.48 9.93 14.68
N THR A 49 1.53 10.86 14.72
CA THR A 49 1.02 11.44 15.98
C THR A 49 0.16 10.46 16.79
N ASN A 50 -0.49 9.50 16.12
CA ASN A 50 -1.37 8.49 16.71
C ASN A 50 -0.86 7.06 16.45
N TRP A 51 -1.37 6.08 17.20
CA TRP A 51 -1.04 4.65 16.99
C TRP A 51 -1.31 4.19 15.55
N PHE A 52 -2.45 4.57 14.97
CA PHE A 52 -2.78 4.29 13.58
C PHE A 52 -1.84 4.99 12.60
N ALA A 53 -1.48 6.25 12.87
CA ALA A 53 -0.54 7.00 12.04
C ALA A 53 0.84 6.31 12.00
N LYS A 54 1.32 5.81 13.15
CA LYS A 54 2.58 5.05 13.23
C LYS A 54 2.54 3.77 12.37
N GLY A 55 1.39 3.09 12.32
CA GLY A 55 1.18 1.92 11.47
C GLY A 55 1.22 2.23 9.97
N VAL A 56 0.85 3.44 9.57
CA VAL A 56 0.83 3.89 8.17
C VAL A 56 2.17 4.50 7.74
N VAL A 57 3.01 4.94 8.67
CA VAL A 57 4.37 5.41 8.36
C VAL A 57 5.29 4.27 7.92
N CYS A 58 5.07 3.05 8.41
CA CYS A 58 5.90 1.89 8.07
C CYS A 58 5.23 1.01 7.00
N PRO A 59 5.87 0.73 5.86
CA PRO A 59 5.29 -0.08 4.79
C PRO A 59 5.05 -1.54 5.23
N ALA A 60 5.90 -2.09 6.09
CA ALA A 60 5.70 -3.42 6.66
C ALA A 60 4.47 -3.45 7.59
N CYS A 61 4.31 -2.47 8.48
CA CYS A 61 3.14 -2.37 9.34
C CYS A 61 1.85 -2.15 8.52
N ALA A 62 1.91 -1.29 7.50
CA ALA A 62 0.79 -1.06 6.60
C ALA A 62 0.37 -2.35 5.87
N SER A 63 1.33 -3.19 5.47
CA SER A 63 1.04 -4.45 4.76
C SER A 63 0.23 -5.46 5.56
N VAL A 64 0.39 -5.47 6.89
CA VAL A 64 -0.45 -6.33 7.76
C VAL A 64 -1.91 -5.90 7.68
N TRP A 65 -2.20 -4.60 7.74
CA TRP A 65 -3.57 -4.09 7.65
C TRP A 65 -4.21 -4.35 6.30
N PHE A 66 -3.49 -4.10 5.21
CA PHE A 66 -4.00 -4.40 3.86
C PHE A 66 -4.13 -5.90 3.60
N GLY A 67 -3.23 -6.72 4.14
CA GLY A 67 -3.31 -8.18 4.06
C GLY A 67 -4.52 -8.74 4.78
N ILE A 68 -4.81 -8.25 6.00
CA ILE A 68 -6.04 -8.59 6.73
C ILE A 68 -7.28 -8.15 5.94
N ALA A 69 -7.27 -6.93 5.39
CA ALA A 69 -8.38 -6.42 4.59
C ALA A 69 -8.66 -7.30 3.36
N TRP A 70 -7.62 -7.71 2.63
CA TRP A 70 -7.74 -8.64 1.51
C TRP A 70 -8.22 -10.04 1.94
N ALA A 71 -7.71 -10.55 3.06
CA ALA A 71 -8.14 -11.86 3.58
C ALA A 71 -9.63 -11.87 3.95
N ILE A 72 -10.10 -10.84 4.66
CA ILE A 72 -11.53 -10.69 5.00
C ILE A 72 -12.36 -10.52 3.72
N ALA A 73 -11.91 -9.69 2.78
CA ALA A 73 -12.61 -9.47 1.51
C ALA A 73 -12.74 -10.79 0.71
N TYR A 74 -11.68 -11.58 0.68
CA TYR A 74 -11.68 -12.88 0.00
C TYR A 74 -12.63 -13.90 0.65
N LEU A 75 -12.71 -13.92 1.98
CA LEU A 75 -13.63 -14.79 2.71
C LEU A 75 -15.11 -14.40 2.51
N LEU A 76 -15.42 -13.10 2.41
CA LEU A 76 -16.78 -12.63 2.19
C LEU A 76 -17.21 -12.75 0.73
N TYR A 77 -16.31 -12.44 -0.21
CA TYR A 77 -16.56 -12.47 -1.64
C TYR A 77 -15.35 -13.05 -2.39
N PRO A 78 -15.40 -14.33 -2.78
CA PRO A 78 -14.33 -14.99 -3.52
C PRO A 78 -13.85 -14.25 -4.79
N PRO A 79 -14.69 -13.58 -5.62
CA PRO A 79 -14.22 -12.91 -6.84
C PRO A 79 -13.45 -11.61 -6.59
N THR A 80 -13.13 -11.25 -5.34
CA THR A 80 -12.33 -10.05 -4.99
C THR A 80 -10.92 -10.06 -5.58
N TRP A 81 -10.37 -11.23 -5.92
CA TRP A 81 -9.09 -11.32 -6.62
C TRP A 81 -9.09 -10.58 -7.97
N LEU A 82 -10.25 -10.46 -8.64
CA LEU A 82 -10.38 -9.70 -9.88
C LEU A 82 -10.14 -8.19 -9.68
N VAL A 83 -10.53 -7.66 -8.53
CA VAL A 83 -10.27 -6.25 -8.16
C VAL A 83 -8.81 -6.05 -7.77
N ALA A 84 -8.16 -7.08 -7.25
CA ALA A 84 -6.74 -7.06 -6.93
C ALA A 84 -5.83 -7.12 -8.18
N LEU A 85 -6.31 -7.72 -9.28
CA LEU A 85 -5.54 -7.89 -10.53
C LEU A 85 -4.87 -6.61 -11.05
N PRO A 86 -5.54 -5.46 -11.22
CA PRO A 86 -4.88 -4.25 -11.74
C PRO A 86 -3.70 -3.80 -10.85
N PHE A 87 -3.86 -3.91 -9.53
CA PHE A 87 -2.80 -3.59 -8.58
C PHE A 87 -1.66 -4.60 -8.64
N ALA A 88 -1.99 -5.89 -8.79
CA ALA A 88 -1.01 -6.96 -8.92
C ALA A 88 -0.19 -6.84 -10.21
N LEU A 89 -0.83 -6.53 -11.33
CA LEU A 89 -0.15 -6.31 -12.62
C LEU A 89 0.76 -5.07 -12.57
N SER A 90 0.32 -3.98 -11.93
CA SER A 90 1.17 -2.80 -11.70
C SER A 90 2.39 -3.13 -10.86
N ALA A 91 2.24 -3.91 -9.77
CA ALA A 91 3.38 -4.38 -8.98
C ALA A 91 4.35 -5.22 -9.82
N GLY A 92 3.82 -6.14 -10.64
CA GLY A 92 4.62 -6.95 -11.55
C GLY A 92 5.43 -6.10 -12.53
N ALA A 93 4.81 -5.09 -13.14
CA ALA A 93 5.49 -4.17 -14.06
C ALA A 93 6.65 -3.42 -13.38
N ILE A 94 6.44 -2.93 -12.15
CA ILE A 94 7.48 -2.24 -11.35
C ILE A 94 8.64 -3.19 -11.01
N ILE A 95 8.35 -4.45 -10.69
CA ILE A 95 9.37 -5.46 -10.43
C ILE A 95 10.22 -5.70 -11.69
N VAL A 96 9.59 -5.83 -12.85
CA VAL A 96 10.29 -6.00 -14.14
C VAL A 96 11.15 -4.79 -14.46
N GLU A 97 10.62 -3.58 -14.29
CA GLU A 97 11.37 -2.34 -14.50
C GLU A 97 12.61 -2.27 -13.59
N ARG A 98 12.45 -2.56 -12.29
CA ARG A 98 13.57 -2.56 -11.34
C ARG A 98 14.63 -3.60 -11.66
N TRP A 99 14.22 -4.76 -12.18
CA TRP A 99 15.16 -5.80 -12.56
C TRP A 99 15.93 -5.44 -13.83
N ASN A 100 15.28 -4.75 -14.77
CA ASN A 100 15.91 -4.32 -16.03
C ASN A 100 16.80 -3.07 -15.86
N ASN A 101 16.48 -2.19 -14.91
CA ASN A 101 17.28 -1.00 -14.60
C ASN A 101 18.34 -1.25 -13.50
N GLY A 102 18.63 -2.52 -13.20
CA GLY A 102 19.59 -2.96 -12.18
C GLY A 102 21.01 -3.10 -12.69
#